data_AF-A0A512UD68-F1
#
_entry.id   AF-A0A512UD68-F1
#
_cell.length_a   1.000
_cell.length_b   1.000
_cell.length_c   1.000
_cell.angle_alpha   90.00
_cell.angle_beta   90.00
_cell.angle_gamma   90.00
#
_symmetry.space_group_name_H-M   'P 1'
#
loop_
_entity.id
_entity.type
_entity.pdbx_description
1 polymer ?
#
loop_
_entity_poly.entity_id
_entity_poly.type
_entity_poly.pdbx_seq_one_letter_code
_entity_poly.pdbx_strand_id
1 'polypeptide(L)'
;MSRFISRVAFTNVCRASLPQLARRAIPMATRSFSSAIVRGQNSTSQLAQIVKSEYKVAVVVDNELTPEHEQYLAESGFEISESKFDSNVELRKTLPSGEEVRVFFDIDEVSDIELSASEFGAEEGVEEKEQFDEELDQYESTFANVKVFVSKPESNDGLFFNLMLQNSEEELFVDYFNYKPDAAKFLAQIKDQGTFLASTEYQGPQFSNLDESLQLAMENYLEEKGINEQLADFIFAYSEVKEEASYRDLLANVSKFLGN
;
A
#
# COMPACT_ATOMS: atom_id res chain seq x y z
N MET A 1 -10.94 12.07 -63.13
CA MET A 1 -12.15 12.50 -63.89
C MET A 1 -12.66 11.34 -64.74
N SER A 2 -13.91 11.40 -65.24
CA SER A 2 -14.62 10.57 -66.26
C SER A 2 -14.19 9.10 -66.48
N ARG A 3 -15.00 8.05 -66.27
CA ARG A 3 -16.39 7.68 -66.69
C ARG A 3 -16.59 7.21 -68.15
N PHE A 4 -17.06 5.96 -68.27
CA PHE A 4 -17.94 5.33 -69.29
C PHE A 4 -18.75 4.21 -68.56
N ILE A 5 -20.05 3.86 -68.75
CA ILE A 5 -21.13 4.17 -69.73
C ILE A 5 -20.98 3.36 -71.04
N SER A 6 -21.86 2.45 -71.52
CA SER A 6 -23.28 2.02 -71.29
C SER A 6 -23.44 0.53 -71.74
N ARG A 7 -24.55 -0.27 -71.68
CA ARG A 7 -25.97 -0.31 -71.21
C ARG A 7 -26.41 -1.84 -71.21
N VAL A 8 -27.37 -2.39 -70.46
CA VAL A 8 -28.87 -2.35 -70.50
C VAL A 8 -29.48 -2.75 -71.88
N ALA A 9 -30.43 -3.69 -72.06
CA ALA A 9 -31.03 -4.77 -71.23
C ALA A 9 -31.96 -5.69 -72.11
N PHE A 10 -32.73 -6.61 -71.48
CA PHE A 10 -33.86 -7.44 -72.04
C PHE A 10 -33.47 -8.67 -72.90
N THR A 11 -34.26 -9.77 -73.03
CA THR A 11 -35.65 -10.09 -72.58
C THR A 11 -35.91 -11.61 -72.36
N ASN A 12 -36.67 -11.96 -71.32
CA ASN A 12 -37.80 -12.92 -71.22
C ASN A 12 -37.86 -14.37 -71.82
N VAL A 13 -38.56 -15.22 -71.02
CA VAL A 13 -39.48 -16.34 -71.34
C VAL A 13 -38.97 -17.80 -71.32
N CYS A 14 -39.84 -18.67 -70.80
CA CYS A 14 -39.60 -20.03 -70.30
C CYS A 14 -39.82 -21.14 -71.34
N ARG A 15 -39.36 -22.38 -71.05
CA ARG A 15 -40.03 -23.60 -71.55
C ARG A 15 -39.90 -24.84 -70.66
N ALA A 16 -40.91 -25.70 -70.77
CA ALA A 16 -41.35 -26.75 -69.86
C ALA A 16 -40.42 -27.98 -69.67
N SER A 17 -40.44 -28.50 -68.43
CA SER A 17 -40.51 -29.92 -67.98
C SER A 17 -39.89 -31.09 -68.78
N LEU A 18 -39.23 -32.03 -68.06
CA LEU A 18 -39.57 -33.47 -67.90
C LEU A 18 -38.57 -34.13 -66.89
N PRO A 19 -38.49 -35.45 -66.61
CA PRO A 19 -39.00 -35.98 -65.34
C PRO A 19 -37.95 -36.64 -64.41
N GLN A 20 -38.45 -37.29 -63.36
CA GLN A 20 -37.75 -37.94 -62.23
C GLN A 20 -36.43 -38.68 -62.53
N LEU A 21 -35.48 -38.54 -61.59
CA LEU A 21 -34.50 -39.58 -61.23
C LEU A 21 -34.47 -39.75 -59.70
N ALA A 22 -34.78 -40.95 -59.21
CA ALA A 22 -34.80 -41.25 -57.79
C ALA A 22 -33.37 -41.37 -57.23
N ARG A 23 -32.93 -40.37 -56.45
CA ARG A 23 -31.66 -40.45 -55.70
C ARG A 23 -31.84 -41.24 -54.41
N ARG A 24 -31.24 -42.43 -54.38
CA ARG A 24 -31.12 -43.31 -53.22
C ARG A 24 -30.33 -42.59 -52.12
N ALA A 25 -30.97 -42.24 -51.01
CA ALA A 25 -30.31 -41.58 -49.89
C ALA A 25 -29.33 -42.54 -49.20
N ILE A 26 -28.09 -42.10 -49.02
CA ILE A 26 -27.12 -42.73 -48.11
C ILE A 26 -27.28 -42.03 -46.76
N PRO A 27 -27.46 -42.76 -45.65
CA PRO A 27 -27.50 -42.13 -44.33
C PRO A 27 -26.12 -41.56 -44.00
N MET A 28 -26.00 -40.23 -44.03
CA MET A 28 -24.87 -39.53 -43.44
C MET A 28 -24.85 -39.84 -41.95
N ALA A 29 -23.83 -40.57 -41.49
CA ALA A 29 -23.64 -40.82 -40.07
C ALA A 29 -23.36 -39.49 -39.36
N THR A 30 -24.38 -38.94 -38.69
CA THR A 30 -24.25 -37.76 -37.85
C THR A 30 -23.26 -38.06 -36.73
N ARG A 31 -22.02 -37.57 -36.87
CA ARG A 31 -21.04 -37.62 -35.78
C ARG A 31 -21.62 -36.82 -34.62
N SER A 32 -22.04 -37.52 -33.55
CA SER A 32 -22.31 -36.86 -32.29
C SER A 32 -21.02 -36.21 -31.81
N PHE A 33 -20.95 -34.89 -31.91
CA PHE A 33 -19.98 -34.13 -31.15
C PHE A 33 -20.36 -34.31 -29.68
N SER A 34 -19.64 -35.19 -28.99
CA SER A 34 -19.74 -35.29 -27.54
C SER A 34 -19.34 -33.92 -27.00
N SER A 35 -20.30 -33.19 -26.43
CA SER A 35 -20.04 -31.93 -25.77
C SER A 35 -19.18 -32.25 -24.55
N ALA A 36 -17.86 -32.11 -24.70
CA ALA A 36 -16.94 -32.19 -23.59
C ALA A 36 -17.43 -31.20 -22.53
N ILE A 37 -17.85 -31.73 -21.38
CA ILE A 37 -18.26 -30.90 -20.26
C ILE A 37 -17.01 -30.13 -19.86
N VAL A 38 -16.98 -28.84 -20.19
CA VAL A 38 -16.02 -27.90 -19.62
C VAL A 38 -16.29 -27.97 -18.12
N ARG A 39 -15.43 -28.67 -17.38
CA ARG A 39 -15.34 -28.47 -15.94
C ARG A 39 -14.93 -27.02 -15.75
N GLY A 40 -15.91 -26.16 -15.45
CA GLY A 40 -15.63 -24.83 -14.97
C GLY A 40 -14.62 -24.95 -13.84
N GLN A 41 -13.56 -24.16 -13.88
CA GLN A 41 -12.55 -24.21 -12.84
C GLN A 41 -13.23 -23.78 -11.53
N ASN A 42 -13.18 -24.65 -10.52
CA ASN A 42 -13.75 -24.39 -9.19
C ASN A 42 -12.91 -23.36 -8.40
N SER A 43 -12.21 -22.45 -9.06
CA SER A 43 -11.31 -21.47 -8.44
C SER A 43 -12.05 -20.58 -7.46
N THR A 44 -13.26 -20.10 -7.80
CA THR A 44 -14.11 -19.30 -6.89
C THR A 44 -14.45 -20.05 -5.61
N SER A 45 -14.85 -21.34 -5.71
CA SER A 45 -15.24 -22.13 -4.54
C SER A 45 -14.06 -22.68 -3.75
N GLN A 46 -12.90 -22.88 -4.39
CA GLN A 46 -11.63 -23.18 -3.74
C GLN A 46 -11.12 -21.96 -2.96
N LEU A 47 -11.11 -20.76 -3.56
CA LEU A 47 -10.72 -19.52 -2.90
C LEU A 47 -11.67 -19.21 -1.72
N ALA A 48 -12.98 -19.38 -1.89
CA ALA A 48 -13.97 -19.20 -0.83
C ALA A 48 -13.84 -20.25 0.30
N GLN A 49 -13.21 -21.40 0.05
CA GLN A 49 -12.85 -22.37 1.10
C GLN A 49 -11.58 -21.94 1.84
N ILE A 50 -10.55 -21.49 1.13
CA ILE A 50 -9.25 -21.04 1.68
C ILE A 50 -9.43 -19.79 2.55
N VAL A 51 -10.03 -18.72 2.01
CA VAL A 51 -10.28 -17.47 2.78
C VAL A 51 -11.12 -17.75 4.05
N LYS A 52 -11.95 -18.81 4.02
CA LYS A 52 -12.77 -19.27 5.15
C LYS A 52 -12.09 -20.31 6.06
N SER A 53 -10.91 -20.83 5.73
CA SER A 53 -9.99 -21.40 6.71
C SER A 53 -9.17 -20.29 7.36
N GLU A 54 -8.52 -19.43 6.58
CA GLU A 54 -7.58 -18.42 7.10
C GLU A 54 -8.26 -17.46 8.08
N TYR A 55 -9.46 -16.95 7.74
CA TYR A 55 -10.23 -16.06 8.63
C TYR A 55 -10.58 -16.71 9.99
N LYS A 56 -10.66 -18.04 10.07
CA LYS A 56 -10.88 -18.74 11.35
C LYS A 56 -9.61 -18.97 12.14
N VAL A 57 -8.44 -18.91 11.50
CA VAL A 57 -7.15 -19.01 12.19
C VAL A 57 -6.80 -17.64 12.76
N ALA A 58 -6.84 -16.59 11.92
CA ALA A 58 -6.65 -15.20 12.33
C ALA A 58 -7.51 -14.83 13.55
N VAL A 59 -8.84 -14.94 13.45
CA VAL A 59 -9.80 -14.55 14.52
C VAL A 59 -9.73 -15.43 15.79
N VAL A 60 -8.87 -16.46 15.84
CA VAL A 60 -8.59 -17.25 17.07
C VAL A 60 -7.37 -16.71 17.84
N VAL A 61 -6.55 -15.87 17.22
CA VAL A 61 -5.45 -15.16 17.87
C VAL A 61 -5.97 -13.82 18.41
N ASP A 62 -5.70 -13.54 19.69
CA ASP A 62 -6.01 -12.24 20.28
C ASP A 62 -5.16 -11.15 19.60
N ASN A 63 -5.75 -9.99 19.29
CA ASN A 63 -5.11 -8.91 18.54
C ASN A 63 -5.40 -7.58 19.24
N GLU A 64 -4.68 -7.36 20.33
CA GLU A 64 -4.82 -6.27 21.27
C GLU A 64 -3.40 -5.79 21.65
N LEU A 65 -3.23 -4.50 21.92
CA LEU A 65 -1.95 -3.95 22.38
C LEU A 65 -1.52 -4.57 23.71
N THR A 66 -0.22 -4.59 24.01
CA THR A 66 0.22 -4.98 25.36
C THR A 66 -0.23 -3.92 26.39
N PRO A 67 -0.41 -4.28 27.68
CA PRO A 67 -0.73 -3.32 28.73
C PRO A 67 0.31 -2.19 28.88
N GLU A 68 1.55 -2.41 28.43
CA GLU A 68 2.63 -1.44 28.47
C GLU A 68 2.46 -0.39 27.35
N HIS A 69 2.06 -0.83 26.15
CA HIS A 69 1.67 0.05 25.03
C HIS A 69 0.36 0.81 25.30
N GLU A 70 -0.64 0.18 25.94
CA GLU A 70 -1.85 0.87 26.40
C GLU A 70 -1.51 1.97 27.43
N GLN A 71 -0.59 1.69 28.35
CA GLN A 71 -0.13 2.68 29.34
C GLN A 71 0.65 3.82 28.66
N TYR A 72 1.55 3.52 27.72
CA TYR A 72 2.25 4.54 26.93
C TYR A 72 1.28 5.47 26.20
N LEU A 73 0.26 4.93 25.53
CA LEU A 73 -0.75 5.74 24.83
C LEU A 73 -1.51 6.67 25.80
N ALA A 74 -1.86 6.17 26.99
CA ALA A 74 -2.54 6.94 28.02
C ALA A 74 -1.67 8.03 28.67
N GLU A 75 -0.35 7.83 28.79
CA GLU A 75 0.58 8.77 29.43
C GLU A 75 1.24 9.76 28.46
N SER A 76 1.50 9.35 27.21
CA SER A 76 2.14 10.17 26.16
C SER A 76 1.27 11.32 25.65
N GLY A 77 -0.05 11.23 25.87
CA GLY A 77 -1.04 12.22 25.46
C GLY A 77 -1.36 12.23 23.96
N PHE A 78 -0.97 11.21 23.21
CA PHE A 78 -1.33 11.06 21.79
C PHE A 78 -2.77 10.54 21.62
N GLU A 79 -3.55 11.21 20.77
CA GLU A 79 -4.80 10.72 20.20
C GLU A 79 -4.51 10.05 18.84
N ILE A 80 -5.08 8.87 18.59
CA ILE A 80 -4.94 8.16 17.31
C ILE A 80 -6.07 8.57 16.35
N SER A 81 -5.71 8.87 15.10
CA SER A 81 -6.62 9.16 14.00
C SER A 81 -6.26 8.29 12.79
N GLU A 82 -7.01 7.21 12.61
CA GLU A 82 -6.91 6.28 11.48
C GLU A 82 -8.25 6.15 10.71
N SER A 83 -8.24 5.44 9.58
CA SER A 83 -9.47 5.09 8.87
C SER A 83 -9.48 3.66 8.34
N LYS A 84 -10.66 3.10 8.09
CA LYS A 84 -10.80 1.73 7.55
C LYS A 84 -10.43 1.69 6.07
N PHE A 85 -9.63 0.68 5.71
CA PHE A 85 -9.04 0.49 4.37
C PHE A 85 -8.00 1.54 4.00
N ASP A 86 -7.37 2.16 5.01
CA ASP A 86 -6.25 3.07 4.89
C ASP A 86 -5.13 2.55 5.81
N SER A 87 -3.94 2.42 5.26
CA SER A 87 -2.71 1.99 5.93
C SER A 87 -2.12 3.11 6.80
N ASN A 88 -2.44 4.37 6.49
CA ASN A 88 -1.89 5.55 7.15
C ASN A 88 -2.50 5.76 8.54
N VAL A 89 -1.65 6.15 9.50
CA VAL A 89 -2.01 6.51 10.87
C VAL A 89 -1.52 7.91 11.19
N GLU A 90 -2.37 8.76 11.78
CA GLU A 90 -1.94 10.00 12.44
C GLU A 90 -2.01 9.83 13.97
N LEU A 91 -0.90 10.05 14.67
CA LEU A 91 -0.88 10.31 16.12
C LEU A 91 -0.79 11.81 16.35
N ARG A 92 -1.62 12.36 17.23
CA ARG A 92 -1.72 13.81 17.45
C ARG A 92 -1.75 14.19 18.92
N LYS A 93 -0.97 15.18 19.34
CA LYS A 93 -1.04 15.76 20.69
C LYS A 93 -0.79 17.26 20.71
N THR A 94 -1.37 17.94 21.71
CA THR A 94 -1.14 19.37 21.97
C THR A 94 -0.31 19.51 23.24
N LEU A 95 0.85 20.16 23.13
CA LEU A 95 1.78 20.33 24.24
C LEU A 95 1.38 21.50 25.15
N PRO A 96 1.83 21.53 26.42
CA PRO A 96 1.62 22.66 27.33
C PRO A 96 2.22 24.01 26.83
N SER A 97 3.11 23.97 25.83
CA SER A 97 3.63 25.16 25.13
C SER A 97 2.63 25.79 24.14
N GLY A 98 1.52 25.10 23.83
CA GLY A 98 0.61 25.46 22.74
C GLY A 98 1.05 24.95 21.37
N GLU A 99 2.20 24.27 21.27
CA GLU A 99 2.65 23.58 20.06
C GLU A 99 1.79 22.32 19.82
N GLU A 100 1.40 22.07 18.57
CA GLU A 100 0.69 20.85 18.16
C GLU A 100 1.67 19.92 17.41
N VAL A 101 1.82 18.70 17.92
CA VAL A 101 2.68 17.64 17.37
C VAL A 101 1.80 16.63 16.64
N ARG A 102 2.16 16.30 15.40
CA ARG A 102 1.61 15.17 14.66
C ARG A 102 2.73 14.22 14.23
N VAL A 103 2.45 12.93 14.27
CA VAL A 103 3.29 11.85 13.76
C VAL A 103 2.45 11.10 12.73
N PHE A 104 3.01 10.83 11.57
CA PHE A 104 2.38 10.06 10.51
C PHE A 104 3.27 8.87 10.16
N PHE A 105 2.69 7.68 10.04
CA PHE A 105 3.37 6.49 9.54
C PHE A 105 2.38 5.65 8.73
N ASP A 106 2.93 4.82 7.85
CA ASP A 106 2.18 3.84 7.07
C ASP A 106 2.50 2.45 7.62
N ILE A 107 1.47 1.67 7.97
CA ILE A 107 1.69 0.33 8.56
C ILE A 107 2.29 -0.66 7.57
N ASP A 108 2.11 -0.45 6.26
CA ASP A 108 2.67 -1.33 5.23
C ASP A 108 4.19 -1.12 5.21
N GLU A 109 4.68 0.14 5.21
CA GLU A 109 6.11 0.46 5.37
C GLU A 109 6.69 -0.08 6.69
N VAL A 110 5.97 0.03 7.81
CA VAL A 110 6.47 -0.41 9.14
C VAL A 110 6.48 -1.95 9.28
N SER A 111 5.55 -2.66 8.65
CA SER A 111 5.47 -4.13 8.72
C SER A 111 6.43 -4.83 7.75
N ASP A 112 6.76 -4.17 6.64
CA ASP A 112 7.74 -4.66 5.66
C ASP A 112 9.21 -4.41 6.07
N ILE A 113 9.49 -3.75 7.22
CA ILE A 113 10.88 -3.59 7.70
C ILE A 113 11.46 -4.95 8.08
N GLU A 114 12.37 -5.46 7.26
CA GLU A 114 12.94 -6.79 7.45
C GLU A 114 13.69 -6.90 8.79
N LEU A 115 13.49 -8.02 9.48
CA LEU A 115 14.32 -8.46 10.61
C LEU A 115 15.70 -8.93 10.11
N SER A 116 16.40 -8.09 9.35
CA SER A 116 17.66 -8.37 8.63
C SER A 116 18.88 -8.56 9.54
N ALA A 117 18.66 -8.74 10.84
CA ALA A 117 19.67 -9.03 11.84
C ALA A 117 20.05 -10.53 11.88
N SER A 118 20.95 -10.94 10.98
CA SER A 118 21.88 -12.10 11.12
C SER A 118 21.60 -13.45 10.41
N GLU A 119 21.13 -13.52 9.16
CA GLU A 119 21.25 -14.80 8.40
C GLU A 119 21.54 -14.73 6.88
N PHE A 120 22.48 -13.89 6.44
CA PHE A 120 23.22 -14.17 5.18
C PHE A 120 24.74 -14.18 5.38
N GLY A 121 25.32 -15.39 5.26
CA GLY A 121 26.76 -15.60 5.18
C GLY A 121 27.28 -15.36 3.76
N ALA A 122 28.55 -14.97 3.63
CA ALA A 122 29.14 -14.62 2.35
C ALA A 122 29.25 -15.82 1.38
N GLU A 123 28.68 -15.68 0.18
CA GLU A 123 29.06 -16.43 -1.02
C GLU A 123 29.44 -15.46 -2.16
N GLU A 124 30.43 -15.82 -2.98
CA GLU A 124 31.07 -14.91 -3.95
C GLU A 124 30.36 -14.89 -5.32
N GLY A 125 29.42 -13.95 -5.49
CA GLY A 125 29.23 -13.14 -6.72
C GLY A 125 28.61 -13.76 -8.00
N VAL A 126 27.56 -13.11 -8.50
CA VAL A 126 27.06 -13.16 -9.90
C VAL A 126 26.55 -11.76 -10.33
N GLU A 127 26.90 -11.37 -11.56
CA GLU A 127 26.35 -10.29 -12.43
C GLU A 127 25.92 -8.91 -11.83
N GLU A 128 26.75 -7.89 -12.15
CA GLU A 128 26.73 -6.46 -11.73
C GLU A 128 25.48 -5.61 -12.13
N LYS A 129 24.28 -6.21 -12.24
CA LYS A 129 23.06 -5.48 -12.64
C LYS A 129 21.78 -5.86 -11.92
N GLU A 130 21.58 -7.13 -11.60
CA GLU A 130 20.46 -7.51 -10.73
C GLU A 130 20.83 -7.16 -9.28
N GLN A 131 22.13 -7.29 -8.92
CA GLN A 131 22.69 -6.88 -7.63
C GLN A 131 22.41 -5.41 -7.24
N PHE A 132 22.38 -4.42 -8.16
CA PHE A 132 22.17 -3.02 -7.75
C PHE A 132 20.70 -2.72 -7.42
N ASP A 133 19.76 -3.33 -8.14
CA ASP A 133 18.34 -3.19 -7.83
C ASP A 133 18.04 -3.97 -6.53
N GLU A 134 18.59 -5.19 -6.36
CA GLU A 134 18.47 -5.98 -5.11
C GLU A 134 19.13 -5.31 -3.88
N GLU A 135 20.27 -4.64 -4.04
CA GLU A 135 20.99 -3.91 -2.98
C GLU A 135 20.32 -2.57 -2.63
N LEU A 136 19.53 -2.00 -3.55
CA LEU A 136 18.65 -0.85 -3.29
C LEU A 136 17.37 -1.27 -2.57
N ASP A 137 16.70 -2.32 -3.05
CA ASP A 137 15.50 -2.89 -2.45
C ASP A 137 15.76 -3.30 -0.98
N GLN A 138 16.92 -3.91 -0.68
CA GLN A 138 17.36 -4.24 0.69
C GLN A 138 17.65 -3.01 1.56
N TYR A 139 18.05 -1.87 0.97
CA TYR A 139 18.26 -0.64 1.71
C TYR A 139 16.92 0.04 2.04
N GLU A 140 15.96 0.00 1.11
CA GLU A 140 14.60 0.50 1.35
C GLU A 140 13.82 -0.41 2.31
N SER A 141 14.03 -1.74 2.31
CA SER A 141 13.43 -2.67 3.30
C SER A 141 14.04 -2.58 4.72
N THR A 142 15.11 -1.80 4.92
CA THR A 142 15.75 -1.62 6.23
C THR A 142 15.08 -0.52 7.08
N PHE A 143 14.26 0.37 6.48
CA PHE A 143 13.70 1.53 7.17
C PHE A 143 12.28 1.92 6.75
N ALA A 144 11.40 2.20 7.71
CA ALA A 144 10.11 2.84 7.44
C ALA A 144 10.16 4.36 7.67
N ASN A 145 9.37 5.13 6.92
CA ASN A 145 9.33 6.58 7.07
C ASN A 145 8.33 7.03 8.15
N VAL A 146 8.83 7.51 9.28
CA VAL A 146 8.01 8.19 10.31
C VAL A 146 8.09 9.70 10.10
N LYS A 147 6.97 10.34 9.81
CA LYS A 147 6.92 11.74 9.36
C LYS A 147 6.35 12.60 10.49
N VAL A 148 7.13 13.55 11.02
CA VAL A 148 6.75 14.36 12.18
C VAL A 148 6.51 15.82 11.76
N PHE A 149 5.43 16.41 12.25
CA PHE A 149 5.14 17.83 12.08
C PHE A 149 4.88 18.49 13.43
N VAL A 150 5.75 19.43 13.82
CA VAL A 150 5.60 20.25 15.03
C VAL A 150 5.20 21.66 14.61
N SER A 151 3.99 22.06 14.98
CA SER A 151 3.33 23.27 14.48
C SER A 151 2.93 24.23 15.60
N LYS A 152 2.78 25.51 15.23
CA LYS A 152 2.42 26.60 16.15
C LYS A 152 1.12 27.26 15.66
N PRO A 153 -0.03 26.92 16.25
CA PRO A 153 -1.33 27.44 15.82
C PRO A 153 -1.46 28.97 15.87
N GLU A 154 -0.67 29.66 16.72
CA GLU A 154 -0.68 31.13 16.79
C GLU A 154 -0.02 31.81 15.57
N SER A 155 1.04 31.21 15.01
CA SER A 155 1.77 31.71 13.83
C SER A 155 1.34 31.05 12.52
N ASN A 156 0.61 29.92 12.58
CA ASN A 156 0.27 29.06 11.44
C ASN A 156 1.52 28.59 10.67
N ASP A 157 2.60 28.28 11.39
CA ASP A 157 3.84 27.73 10.85
C ASP A 157 4.24 26.44 11.59
N GLY A 158 5.30 25.78 11.11
CA GLY A 158 5.83 24.58 11.76
C GLY A 158 7.11 24.05 11.14
N LEU A 159 7.71 23.06 11.81
CA LEU A 159 8.83 22.27 11.32
C LEU A 159 8.33 20.87 10.95
N PHE A 160 8.65 20.44 9.74
CA PHE A 160 8.38 19.11 9.22
C PHE A 160 9.68 18.30 9.14
N PHE A 161 9.62 17.04 9.56
CA PHE A 161 10.73 16.10 9.65
C PHE A 161 10.37 14.80 8.93
N ASN A 162 11.31 14.24 8.17
CA ASN A 162 11.29 12.84 7.76
C ASN A 162 12.27 12.09 8.69
N LEU A 163 11.75 11.09 9.41
CA LEU A 163 12.54 10.17 10.23
C LEU A 163 12.56 8.81 9.55
N MET A 164 13.66 8.08 9.72
CA MET A 164 13.79 6.67 9.39
C MET A 164 13.68 5.88 10.70
N LEU A 165 12.69 4.99 10.77
CA LEU A 165 12.52 4.02 11.85
C LEU A 165 13.29 2.74 11.50
N GLN A 166 14.11 2.23 12.41
CA GLN A 166 14.87 0.99 12.21
C GLN A 166 14.49 -0.08 13.25
N ASN A 167 14.25 -1.30 12.77
CA ASN A 167 13.77 -2.44 13.57
C ASN A 167 14.81 -2.90 14.62
N SER A 168 16.10 -2.92 14.30
CA SER A 168 17.12 -3.55 15.13
C SER A 168 17.45 -2.85 16.47
N GLU A 169 17.16 -1.56 16.61
CA GLU A 169 17.50 -0.76 17.80
C GLU A 169 16.35 0.17 18.25
N GLU A 170 15.14 0.02 17.67
CA GLU A 170 13.93 0.81 17.99
C GLU A 170 14.17 2.34 17.96
N GLU A 171 15.06 2.82 17.08
CA GLU A 171 15.49 4.23 17.01
C GLU A 171 14.91 4.97 15.79
N LEU A 172 14.78 6.29 15.93
CA LEU A 172 14.22 7.23 14.95
C LEU A 172 15.28 8.24 14.47
N PHE A 173 15.91 7.97 13.33
CA PHE A 173 16.97 8.80 12.78
C PHE A 173 16.42 9.93 11.90
N VAL A 174 16.90 11.17 12.05
CA VAL A 174 16.49 12.28 11.16
C VAL A 174 17.18 12.16 9.80
N ASP A 175 16.39 12.06 8.72
CA ASP A 175 16.86 12.08 7.33
C ASP A 175 16.94 13.53 6.82
N TYR A 176 15.85 14.29 6.92
CA TYR A 176 15.83 15.73 6.65
C TYR A 176 14.72 16.46 7.42
N PHE A 177 14.82 17.79 7.45
CA PHE A 177 13.75 18.67 7.94
C PHE A 177 13.61 19.94 7.09
N ASN A 178 12.39 20.46 7.02
CA ASN A 178 12.08 21.75 6.39
C ASN A 178 11.02 22.54 7.18
N TYR A 179 11.01 23.85 6.97
CA TYR A 179 10.06 24.78 7.59
C TYR A 179 8.84 24.98 6.69
N LYS A 180 7.64 24.76 7.24
CA LYS A 180 6.36 24.98 6.55
C LYS A 180 5.78 26.34 6.98
N PRO A 181 5.70 27.35 6.09
CA PRO A 181 5.22 28.70 6.42
C PRO A 181 3.68 28.83 6.46
N ASP A 182 2.94 27.76 6.23
CA ASP A 182 1.48 27.70 6.26
C ASP A 182 1.03 26.29 6.70
N ALA A 183 0.92 26.10 8.01
CA ALA A 183 0.59 24.82 8.63
C ALA A 183 -0.79 24.31 8.21
N ALA A 184 -1.80 25.20 8.18
CA ALA A 184 -3.14 24.84 7.72
C ALA A 184 -3.17 24.35 6.27
N LYS A 185 -2.44 25.02 5.36
CA LYS A 185 -2.30 24.55 3.97
C LYS A 185 -1.52 23.24 3.88
N PHE A 186 -0.47 23.06 4.68
CA PHE A 186 0.32 21.83 4.68
C PHE A 186 -0.52 20.61 5.12
N LEU A 187 -1.27 20.73 6.21
CA LEU A 187 -2.17 19.68 6.69
C LEU A 187 -3.30 19.39 5.70
N ALA A 188 -3.82 20.41 5.00
CA ALA A 188 -4.77 20.22 3.91
C ALA A 188 -4.15 19.45 2.72
N GLN A 189 -2.89 19.71 2.37
CA GLN A 189 -2.18 19.00 1.30
C GLN A 189 -1.96 17.50 1.63
N ILE A 190 -1.59 17.19 2.88
CA ILE A 190 -1.51 15.79 3.34
C ILE A 190 -2.89 15.13 3.20
N LYS A 191 -3.94 15.75 3.75
CA LYS A 191 -5.29 15.18 3.77
C LYS A 191 -5.93 15.00 2.39
N ASP A 192 -5.76 15.97 1.49
CA ASP A 192 -6.42 15.98 0.18
C ASP A 192 -5.60 15.26 -0.91
N GLN A 193 -4.29 15.00 -0.68
CA GLN A 193 -3.35 14.53 -1.71
C GLN A 193 -2.30 13.51 -1.24
N GLY A 194 -2.28 13.09 0.03
CA GLY A 194 -1.26 12.19 0.60
C GLY A 194 0.18 12.73 0.56
N THR A 195 0.37 14.03 0.26
CA THR A 195 1.66 14.57 -0.19
C THR A 195 2.33 15.43 0.88
N PHE A 196 3.39 14.90 1.51
CA PHE A 196 4.19 15.57 2.55
C PHE A 196 5.25 16.55 2.02
N LEU A 197 5.66 16.38 0.76
CA LEU A 197 6.61 17.26 0.07
C LEU A 197 6.18 17.39 -1.39
N ALA A 198 5.97 18.61 -1.88
CA ALA A 198 5.69 18.79 -3.30
C ALA A 198 6.99 18.65 -4.13
N SER A 199 6.90 18.15 -5.36
CA SER A 199 8.07 17.91 -6.25
C SER A 199 8.83 19.18 -6.70
N THR A 200 8.40 20.36 -6.26
CA THR A 200 9.07 21.66 -6.44
C THR A 200 9.41 22.35 -5.12
N GLU A 201 9.17 21.69 -3.98
CA GLU A 201 9.49 22.16 -2.64
C GLU A 201 10.89 21.71 -2.22
N TYR A 202 11.60 22.54 -1.46
CA TYR A 202 12.94 22.20 -0.99
C TYR A 202 12.88 21.40 0.31
N GLN A 203 13.33 20.14 0.27
CA GLN A 203 13.26 19.23 1.43
C GLN A 203 14.18 19.63 2.59
N GLY A 204 15.24 20.39 2.31
CA GLY A 204 16.39 20.59 3.20
C GLY A 204 17.66 19.93 2.63
N PRO A 205 18.81 20.06 3.31
CA PRO A 205 19.93 19.13 3.13
C PRO A 205 19.62 17.80 3.82
N GLN A 206 20.37 16.75 3.47
CA GLN A 206 20.46 15.55 4.32
C GLN A 206 21.02 15.95 5.69
N PHE A 207 20.41 15.45 6.76
CA PHE A 207 20.72 15.81 8.14
C PHE A 207 22.17 15.54 8.53
N SER A 208 22.73 14.40 8.09
CA SER A 208 24.12 13.99 8.31
C SER A 208 25.18 14.94 7.73
N ASN A 209 24.81 15.85 6.82
CA ASN A 209 25.69 16.90 6.29
C ASN A 209 25.64 18.22 7.10
N LEU A 210 24.88 18.27 8.20
CA LEU A 210 24.83 19.41 9.10
C LEU A 210 25.97 19.39 10.13
N ASP A 211 26.21 20.50 10.81
CA ASP A 211 27.13 20.56 11.95
C ASP A 211 26.63 19.68 13.09
N GLU A 212 27.53 18.92 13.73
CA GLU A 212 27.23 17.99 14.85
C GLU A 212 26.43 18.67 15.97
N SER A 213 26.70 19.95 16.26
CA SER A 213 25.99 20.69 17.31
C SER A 213 24.57 21.10 16.92
N LEU A 214 24.26 21.15 15.62
CA LEU A 214 22.91 21.35 15.11
C LEU A 214 22.13 20.03 15.02
N GLN A 215 22.80 18.92 14.69
CA GLN A 215 22.20 17.58 14.71
C GLN A 215 21.71 17.25 16.12
N LEU A 216 22.63 17.28 17.10
CA LEU A 216 22.33 17.03 18.51
C LEU A 216 21.25 17.96 19.08
N ALA A 217 21.26 19.24 18.71
CA ALA A 217 20.25 20.20 19.17
C ALA A 217 18.85 19.92 18.58
N MET A 218 18.76 19.26 17.42
CA MET A 218 17.48 18.88 16.81
C MET A 218 16.94 17.57 17.37
N GLU A 219 17.81 16.59 17.63
CA GLU A 219 17.49 15.34 18.32
C GLU A 219 16.89 15.63 19.71
N ASN A 220 17.58 16.45 20.52
CA ASN A 220 17.08 16.89 21.83
C ASN A 220 15.75 17.66 21.72
N TYR A 221 15.57 18.47 20.67
CA TYR A 221 14.30 19.18 20.43
C TYR A 221 13.14 18.22 20.13
N LEU A 222 13.38 17.13 19.41
CA LEU A 222 12.40 16.09 19.10
C LEU A 222 12.09 15.23 20.33
N GLU A 223 13.11 14.86 21.10
CA GLU A 223 12.95 14.14 22.38
C GLU A 223 12.08 14.95 23.37
N GLU A 224 12.29 16.28 23.46
CA GLU A 224 11.43 17.19 24.24
C GLU A 224 9.95 17.22 23.80
N LYS A 225 9.61 16.74 22.59
CA LYS A 225 8.22 16.56 22.13
C LYS A 225 7.69 15.14 22.38
N GLY A 226 8.52 14.25 22.92
CA GLY A 226 8.22 12.82 23.03
C GLY A 226 8.19 12.15 21.66
N ILE A 227 9.24 12.39 20.86
CA ILE A 227 9.63 11.60 19.70
C ILE A 227 10.92 10.86 20.12
N ASN A 228 10.81 9.59 20.46
CA ASN A 228 11.86 8.81 21.14
C ASN A 228 11.62 7.29 20.96
N GLU A 229 12.52 6.47 21.50
CA GLU A 229 12.45 4.99 21.60
C GLU A 229 11.03 4.47 21.95
N GLN A 230 10.39 5.03 22.97
CA GLN A 230 9.03 4.63 23.38
C GLN A 230 7.94 4.94 22.34
N LEU A 231 8.15 5.93 21.45
CA LEU A 231 7.28 6.17 20.31
C LEU A 231 7.54 5.16 19.20
N ALA A 232 8.79 4.74 19.00
CA ALA A 232 9.17 3.76 17.98
C ALA A 232 8.60 2.36 18.28
N ASP A 233 8.81 1.85 19.51
CA ASP A 233 8.16 0.65 20.04
C ASP A 233 6.63 0.70 19.85
N PHE A 234 5.99 1.80 20.25
CA PHE A 234 4.56 1.97 20.06
C PHE A 234 4.13 1.99 18.58
N ILE A 235 4.94 2.55 17.67
CA ILE A 235 4.65 2.54 16.23
C ILE A 235 4.72 1.10 15.67
N PHE A 236 5.70 0.29 16.07
CA PHE A 236 5.76 -1.13 15.71
C PHE A 236 4.53 -1.89 16.23
N ALA A 237 4.29 -1.85 17.54
CA ALA A 237 3.21 -2.59 18.18
C ALA A 237 1.81 -2.17 17.68
N TYR A 238 1.60 -0.88 17.37
CA TYR A 238 0.35 -0.42 16.78
C TYR A 238 0.22 -0.83 15.30
N SER A 239 1.32 -0.89 14.56
CA SER A 239 1.31 -1.34 13.16
C SER A 239 0.94 -2.81 13.05
N GLU A 240 1.53 -3.70 13.87
CA GLU A 240 1.13 -5.12 13.94
C GLU A 240 -0.37 -5.29 14.20
N VAL A 241 -0.89 -4.60 15.23
CA VAL A 241 -2.31 -4.70 15.63
C VAL A 241 -3.23 -4.16 14.54
N LYS A 242 -2.82 -3.12 13.80
CA LYS A 242 -3.62 -2.51 12.72
C LYS A 242 -3.53 -3.30 11.41
N GLU A 243 -2.40 -3.94 11.10
CA GLU A 243 -2.23 -4.84 9.95
C GLU A 243 -3.17 -6.04 10.13
N GLU A 244 -3.03 -6.80 11.20
CA GLU A 244 -3.81 -8.04 11.41
C GLU A 244 -5.32 -7.73 11.53
N ALA A 245 -5.69 -6.56 12.05
CA ALA A 245 -7.08 -6.08 12.00
C ALA A 245 -7.57 -5.79 10.57
N SER A 246 -6.70 -5.23 9.71
CA SER A 246 -6.96 -4.94 8.31
C SER A 246 -6.99 -6.21 7.46
N TYR A 247 -6.10 -7.17 7.72
CA TYR A 247 -6.09 -8.51 7.13
C TYR A 247 -7.36 -9.30 7.49
N ARG A 248 -7.80 -9.26 8.75
CA ARG A 248 -9.10 -9.82 9.18
C ARG A 248 -10.27 -9.20 8.41
N ASP A 249 -10.31 -7.87 8.25
CA ASP A 249 -11.35 -7.18 7.49
C ASP A 249 -11.28 -7.50 5.98
N LEU A 250 -10.07 -7.64 5.41
CA LEU A 250 -9.85 -8.09 4.02
C LEU A 250 -10.42 -9.49 3.80
N LEU A 251 -10.02 -10.47 4.61
CA LEU A 251 -10.52 -11.85 4.54
C LEU A 251 -12.04 -11.91 4.73
N ALA A 252 -12.61 -11.15 5.67
CA ALA A 252 -14.05 -11.06 5.87
C ALA A 252 -14.78 -10.51 4.63
N ASN A 253 -14.26 -9.44 4.03
CA ASN A 253 -14.84 -8.81 2.85
C ASN A 253 -14.71 -9.69 1.60
N VAL A 254 -13.58 -10.39 1.41
CA VAL A 254 -13.40 -11.36 0.32
C VAL A 254 -14.32 -12.58 0.52
N SER A 255 -14.43 -13.12 1.73
CA SER A 255 -15.38 -14.21 2.02
C SER A 255 -16.83 -13.80 1.80
N LYS A 256 -17.18 -12.53 2.03
CA LYS A 256 -18.50 -11.97 1.77
C LYS A 256 -18.72 -11.75 0.27
N PHE A 257 -17.73 -11.26 -0.47
CA PHE A 257 -17.80 -11.08 -1.92
C PHE A 257 -18.01 -12.43 -2.65
N LEU A 258 -17.23 -13.45 -2.30
CA LEU A 258 -17.32 -14.79 -2.89
C LEU A 258 -18.55 -15.61 -2.43
N GLY A 259 -19.33 -15.10 -1.47
CA GLY A 259 -20.53 -15.73 -0.93
C GLY A 259 -21.86 -15.17 -1.48
N ASN A 260 -21.82 -14.16 -2.35
CA ASN A 260 -22.99 -13.56 -3.03
C ASN A 260 -23.07 -13.99 -4.50
#